data_AF-A0A970MSQ6-F1
#
_entry.id   AF-A0A970MSQ6-F1
#
_cell.length_a   1.000
_cell.length_b   1.000
_cell.length_c   1.000
_cell.angle_alpha   90.00
_cell.angle_beta   90.00
_cell.angle_gamma   90.00
#
_symmetry.space_group_name_H-M   'P 1'
#
loop_
_entity.id
_entity.type
_entity.pdbx_description
1 polymer ?
#
loop_
_entity_poly.entity_id
_entity_poly.type
_entity_poly.pdbx_seq_one_letter_code
_entity_poly.pdbx_strand_id
1 'polypeptide(L)'
;MGYLPDFPMALLPVSVHGKMLAVYIFGALMAGAAGLVALMAVPPRYRKIVVVGVTFFGGLYFSLEFLLPHQPVAHIPGSAGVARFANSLTRAKPNIADWAMVIASFTLLLGTFNLFAIHSRAVKKKTEGWYNSLAFFITFFLILIVGILKDSPVSKLGPGAAKGLQSVCTSLYGILFDGFVQNLDATMFSLIAFYIVSAAYRAFRVRSAEAGLMMGTAGIIMLGLVPVGAWLTNWLPSTGLLASLRLENITYWLLTWPNMAAQRAIEFGLAIGAVAMSLRIWLSLERGSFFDRQL
;
A
#
# COMPACT_ATOMS: atom_id res chain seq x y z
N MET A 1 -33.23 -11.76 -0.50
CA MET A 1 -33.20 -11.86 -1.98
C MET A 1 -33.45 -10.48 -2.54
N GLY A 2 -32.39 -9.78 -2.93
CA GLY A 2 -32.47 -8.48 -3.57
C GLY A 2 -31.34 -8.44 -4.58
N TYR A 3 -31.69 -8.65 -5.86
CA TYR A 3 -30.78 -8.61 -6.99
C TYR A 3 -30.15 -7.21 -7.07
N LEU A 4 -28.83 -7.15 -6.96
CA LEU A 4 -28.07 -5.99 -7.43
C LEU A 4 -28.15 -6.00 -8.97
N PRO A 5 -28.46 -4.87 -9.62
CA PRO A 5 -28.43 -4.81 -11.07
C PRO A 5 -26.98 -4.93 -11.54
N ASP A 6 -26.78 -5.74 -12.58
CA ASP A 6 -25.50 -5.95 -13.24
C ASP A 6 -24.83 -4.60 -13.56
N PHE A 7 -23.61 -4.41 -13.05
CA PHE A 7 -22.75 -3.32 -13.48
C PHE A 7 -22.59 -3.41 -15.00
N PRO A 8 -22.90 -2.36 -15.78
CA PRO A 8 -22.58 -2.35 -17.19
C PRO A 8 -21.05 -2.29 -17.34
N MET A 9 -20.45 -3.46 -17.58
CA MET A 9 -19.10 -3.67 -18.12
C MET A 9 -18.99 -3.09 -19.54
N ALA A 10 -19.21 -1.77 -19.69
CA ALA A 10 -19.35 -1.13 -21.00
C ALA A 10 -18.59 0.20 -21.15
N LEU A 11 -17.59 0.49 -20.29
CA LEU A 11 -16.72 1.67 -20.47
C LEU A 11 -15.22 1.37 -20.22
N LEU A 12 -14.75 0.19 -20.63
CA LEU A 12 -13.35 0.04 -21.02
C LEU A 12 -13.26 0.35 -22.52
N PRO A 13 -12.44 1.32 -22.98
CA PRO A 13 -12.21 1.48 -24.40
C PRO A 13 -11.47 0.23 -24.89
N VAL A 14 -12.16 -0.56 -25.71
CA VAL A 14 -11.71 -1.79 -26.36
C VAL A 14 -11.47 -2.95 -25.38
N SER A 15 -12.34 -3.97 -25.46
CA SER A 15 -12.02 -5.29 -24.91
C SER A 15 -10.91 -5.91 -25.78
N VAL A 16 -9.67 -5.57 -25.45
CA VAL A 16 -8.51 -6.08 -26.16
C VAL A 16 -8.37 -7.57 -25.83
N HIS A 17 -8.93 -8.44 -26.68
CA HIS A 17 -8.85 -9.88 -26.50
C HIS A 17 -7.58 -10.44 -27.18
N GLY A 18 -6.86 -11.33 -26.48
CA GLY A 18 -5.80 -12.15 -27.04
C GLY A 18 -4.52 -11.38 -27.41
N LYS A 19 -4.16 -11.39 -28.70
CA LYS A 19 -2.84 -10.96 -29.20
C LYS A 19 -2.55 -9.47 -28.95
N MET A 20 -3.55 -8.61 -29.09
CA MET A 20 -3.37 -7.17 -28.95
C MET A 20 -3.11 -6.78 -27.48
N LEU A 21 -3.69 -7.50 -26.51
CA LEU A 21 -3.43 -7.31 -25.08
C LEU A 21 -2.02 -7.81 -24.71
N ALA A 22 -1.60 -8.93 -25.28
CA ALA A 22 -0.22 -9.39 -25.16
C ALA A 22 0.78 -8.36 -25.72
N VAL A 23 0.46 -7.71 -26.85
CA VAL A 23 1.28 -6.63 -27.42
C VAL A 23 1.33 -5.42 -26.49
N TYR A 24 0.21 -5.00 -25.89
CA TYR A 24 0.21 -3.90 -24.93
C TYR A 24 1.00 -4.22 -23.66
N ILE A 25 0.85 -5.42 -23.10
CA ILE A 25 1.62 -5.87 -21.93
C ILE A 25 3.11 -5.90 -22.26
N PHE A 26 3.47 -6.51 -23.39
CA PHE A 26 4.87 -6.60 -23.80
C PHE A 26 5.46 -5.21 -24.10
N GLY A 27 4.70 -4.34 -24.77
CA GLY A 27 5.09 -2.96 -25.05
C GLY A 27 5.29 -2.15 -23.77
N ALA A 28 4.38 -2.26 -22.79
CA ALA A 28 4.51 -1.59 -21.49
C ALA A 28 5.71 -2.11 -20.70
N LEU A 29 5.95 -3.43 -20.71
CA LEU A 29 7.12 -4.04 -20.07
C LEU A 29 8.43 -3.57 -20.72
N MET A 30 8.50 -3.53 -22.05
CA MET A 30 9.68 -3.05 -22.77
C MET A 30 9.93 -1.56 -22.54
N ALA A 31 8.88 -0.73 -22.62
CA ALA A 31 8.98 0.70 -22.36
C ALA A 31 9.44 0.99 -20.92
N GLY A 32 8.86 0.30 -19.94
CA GLY A 32 9.26 0.47 -18.55
C GLY A 32 10.64 -0.10 -18.23
N ALA A 33 11.03 -1.23 -18.83
CA ALA A 33 12.40 -1.76 -18.72
C ALA A 33 13.43 -0.81 -19.34
N ALA A 34 13.13 -0.24 -20.52
CA ALA A 34 13.96 0.79 -21.13
C ALA A 34 14.06 2.03 -20.25
N GLY A 35 12.96 2.46 -19.62
CA GLY A 35 12.95 3.55 -18.65
C GLY A 35 13.83 3.27 -17.43
N LEU A 36 13.76 2.06 -16.86
CA LEU A 36 14.62 1.62 -15.77
C LEU A 36 16.10 1.59 -16.17
N VAL A 37 16.42 1.02 -17.33
CA VAL A 37 17.80 0.97 -17.84
C VAL A 37 18.34 2.37 -18.06
N ALA A 38 17.54 3.28 -18.64
CA ALA A 38 17.90 4.68 -18.79
C ALA A 38 18.18 5.35 -17.44
N LEU A 39 17.34 5.10 -16.42
CA LEU A 39 17.55 5.60 -15.06
C LEU A 39 18.80 4.99 -14.39
N MET A 40 19.10 3.71 -14.61
CA MET A 40 20.30 3.06 -14.09
C MET A 40 21.58 3.58 -14.77
N ALA A 41 21.48 3.90 -16.07
CA ALA A 41 22.55 4.48 -16.87
C ALA A 41 22.84 5.94 -16.50
N VAL A 42 21.98 6.61 -15.71
CA VAL A 42 22.23 7.95 -15.20
C VAL A 42 23.53 7.95 -14.37
N PRO A 43 24.54 8.76 -14.76
CA PRO A 43 25.79 8.88 -14.01
C PRO A 43 25.53 9.24 -12.55
N PRO A 44 26.32 8.73 -11.58
CA PRO A 44 26.08 8.97 -10.15
C PRO A 44 25.92 10.45 -9.79
N ARG A 45 26.63 11.35 -10.49
CA ARG A 45 26.53 12.81 -10.34
C ARG A 45 25.12 13.38 -10.58
N TYR A 46 24.33 12.76 -11.46
CA TYR A 46 23.01 13.26 -11.85
C TYR A 46 21.85 12.53 -11.20
N ARG A 47 22.07 11.34 -10.60
CA ARG A 47 21.00 10.54 -9.98
C ARG A 47 20.19 11.35 -8.96
N LYS A 48 20.90 12.12 -8.13
CA LYS A 48 20.30 13.00 -7.14
C LYS A 48 19.40 14.06 -7.79
N ILE A 49 19.88 14.72 -8.84
CA ILE A 49 19.12 15.77 -9.55
C ILE A 49 17.89 15.18 -10.23
N VAL A 50 18.02 14.01 -10.86
CA VAL A 50 16.91 13.32 -11.52
C VAL A 50 15.84 12.93 -10.51
N VAL A 51 16.22 12.28 -9.40
CA VAL A 51 15.26 11.88 -8.34
C VAL A 51 14.49 13.10 -7.86
N VAL A 52 15.18 14.21 -7.59
CA VAL A 52 14.47 15.37 -7.05
C VAL A 52 13.66 16.13 -8.09
N GLY A 53 14.10 16.16 -9.35
CA GLY A 53 13.26 16.65 -10.43
C GLY A 53 11.94 15.88 -10.53
N VAL A 54 12.03 14.55 -10.54
CA VAL A 54 10.85 13.68 -10.62
C VAL A 54 9.92 13.86 -9.42
N THR A 55 10.45 13.88 -8.19
CA THR A 55 9.61 14.05 -7.00
C THR A 55 9.02 15.45 -6.89
N PHE A 56 9.76 16.49 -7.26
CA PHE A 56 9.27 17.87 -7.24
C PHE A 56 8.13 18.09 -8.23
N PHE A 57 8.32 17.71 -9.51
CA PHE A 57 7.27 17.87 -10.52
C PHE A 57 6.07 16.95 -10.27
N GLY A 58 6.30 15.74 -9.75
CA GLY A 58 5.23 14.85 -9.32
C GLY A 58 4.39 15.46 -8.20
N GLY A 59 5.02 16.00 -7.16
CA GLY A 59 4.34 16.68 -6.06
C GLY A 59 3.64 17.97 -6.51
N LEU A 60 4.30 18.78 -7.35
CA LEU A 60 3.74 20.01 -7.91
C LEU A 60 2.48 19.73 -8.73
N TYR A 61 2.45 18.65 -9.52
CA TYR A 61 1.26 18.25 -10.28
C TYR A 61 0.05 18.05 -9.36
N PHE A 62 0.20 17.25 -8.29
CA PHE A 62 -0.91 16.99 -7.36
C PHE A 62 -1.30 18.24 -6.55
N SER A 63 -0.33 19.08 -6.17
CA SER A 63 -0.60 20.33 -5.49
C SER A 63 -1.39 21.31 -6.36
N LEU A 64 -0.98 21.49 -7.62
CA LEU A 64 -1.69 22.35 -8.58
C LEU A 64 -3.08 21.80 -8.88
N GLU A 65 -3.21 20.48 -9.03
CA GLU A 65 -4.50 19.86 -9.27
C GLU A 65 -5.48 20.09 -8.12
N PHE A 66 -5.00 20.03 -6.87
CA PHE A 66 -5.80 20.29 -5.67
C PHE A 66 -6.18 21.77 -5.52
N LEU A 67 -5.26 22.69 -5.80
CA LEU A 67 -5.46 24.13 -5.60
C LEU A 67 -6.24 24.82 -6.71
N LEU A 68 -6.19 24.30 -7.94
CA LEU A 68 -6.83 24.95 -9.08
C LEU A 68 -8.36 24.77 -9.04
N PRO A 69 -9.14 25.85 -9.23
CA PRO A 69 -10.58 25.79 -9.22
C PRO A 69 -11.07 24.87 -10.33
N HIS A 70 -11.97 23.97 -9.98
CA HIS A 70 -12.51 23.00 -10.91
C HIS A 70 -13.65 23.67 -11.70
N GLN A 71 -13.57 23.63 -13.03
CA GLN A 71 -14.63 24.19 -13.89
C GLN A 71 -15.72 23.16 -14.12
N PRO A 72 -17.00 23.55 -14.24
CA PRO A 72 -18.06 22.61 -14.57
C PRO A 72 -17.82 22.02 -15.97
N VAL A 73 -17.69 20.70 -16.06
CA VAL A 73 -17.48 20.00 -17.35
C VAL A 73 -18.71 19.15 -17.65
N ALA A 74 -19.19 19.24 -18.90
CA ALA A 74 -20.38 18.52 -19.37
C ALA A 74 -20.17 16.99 -19.45
N HIS A 75 -18.94 16.52 -19.63
CA HIS A 75 -18.61 15.10 -19.72
C HIS A 75 -17.14 14.83 -19.37
N ILE A 76 -16.87 13.96 -18.39
CA ILE A 76 -15.54 13.36 -18.17
C ILE A 76 -15.61 11.91 -18.69
N PRO A 77 -14.74 11.49 -19.63
CA PRO A 77 -14.68 10.11 -20.10
C PRO A 77 -14.56 9.13 -18.92
N GLY A 78 -15.47 8.16 -18.83
CA GLY A 78 -15.47 7.15 -17.75
C GLY A 78 -16.20 7.56 -16.46
N SER A 79 -16.86 8.72 -16.40
CA SER A 79 -17.72 9.09 -15.27
C SER A 79 -19.20 8.92 -15.63
N ALA A 80 -19.93 8.16 -14.80
CA ALA A 80 -21.34 7.84 -15.00
C ALA A 80 -22.26 9.06 -14.74
N GLY A 81 -22.30 10.01 -15.68
CA GLY A 81 -23.37 11.01 -15.81
C GLY A 81 -23.51 12.05 -14.69
N VAL A 82 -22.62 12.11 -13.71
CA VAL A 82 -22.61 13.17 -12.69
C VAL A 82 -21.85 14.38 -13.24
N ALA A 83 -22.45 15.57 -13.21
CA ALA A 83 -21.77 16.82 -13.52
C ALA A 83 -20.56 16.98 -12.57
N ARG A 84 -19.36 16.75 -13.11
CA ARG A 84 -18.12 16.77 -12.34
C ARG A 84 -17.33 18.00 -12.74
N PHE A 85 -16.94 18.78 -11.74
CA PHE A 85 -16.00 19.86 -11.94
C PHE A 85 -14.62 19.26 -12.23
N ALA A 86 -13.93 19.69 -13.29
CA ALA A 86 -12.57 19.25 -13.61
C ALA A 86 -11.76 20.38 -14.23
N ASN A 87 -10.50 20.51 -13.81
CA ASN A 87 -9.53 21.36 -14.48
C ASN A 87 -8.74 20.55 -15.54
N SER A 88 -7.86 21.20 -16.30
CA SER A 88 -7.04 20.51 -17.32
C SER A 88 -6.09 19.45 -16.74
N LEU A 89 -5.65 19.59 -15.48
CA LEU A 89 -4.85 18.58 -14.79
C LEU A 89 -5.72 17.39 -14.34
N THR A 90 -6.92 17.62 -13.81
CA THR A 90 -7.85 16.55 -13.41
C THR A 90 -8.14 15.60 -14.58
N ARG A 91 -8.20 16.11 -15.83
CA ARG A 91 -8.35 15.29 -17.05
C ARG A 91 -7.15 14.39 -17.34
N ALA A 92 -5.94 14.76 -16.91
CA ALA A 92 -4.72 13.97 -17.07
C ALA A 92 -4.50 12.93 -15.95
N LYS A 93 -5.30 12.96 -14.87
CA LYS A 93 -5.19 12.01 -13.74
C LYS A 93 -5.20 10.54 -14.15
N PRO A 94 -6.09 10.05 -15.05
CA PRO A 94 -6.10 8.64 -15.41
C PRO A 94 -4.76 8.19 -16.00
N ASN A 95 -4.21 8.99 -16.91
CA ASN A 95 -2.91 8.69 -17.52
C ASN A 95 -1.79 8.64 -16.45
N ILE A 96 -1.78 9.58 -15.51
CA ILE A 96 -0.77 9.60 -14.44
C ILE A 96 -0.93 8.41 -13.49
N ALA A 97 -2.17 7.99 -13.22
CA ALA A 97 -2.44 6.77 -12.47
C ALA A 97 -1.92 5.53 -13.21
N ASP A 98 -2.08 5.46 -14.54
CA ASP A 98 -1.53 4.38 -15.35
C ASP A 98 0.01 4.34 -15.27
N TRP A 99 0.68 5.49 -15.39
CA TRP A 99 2.13 5.60 -15.19
C TRP A 99 2.56 5.17 -13.78
N ALA A 100 1.82 5.59 -12.75
CA ALA A 100 2.08 5.18 -11.37
C ALA A 100 1.91 3.67 -11.20
N MET A 101 0.91 3.06 -11.84
CA MET A 101 0.69 1.61 -11.79
C MET A 101 1.81 0.85 -12.53
N VAL A 102 2.32 1.37 -13.64
CA VAL A 102 3.50 0.81 -14.32
C VAL A 102 4.70 0.86 -13.38
N ILE A 103 5.00 2.02 -12.78
CA ILE A 103 6.11 2.18 -11.83
C ILE A 103 5.95 1.22 -10.64
N ALA A 104 4.76 1.15 -10.03
CA ALA A 104 4.48 0.26 -8.91
C ALA A 104 4.71 -1.22 -9.28
N SER A 105 4.31 -1.63 -10.49
CA SER A 105 4.55 -2.98 -10.99
C SER A 105 6.05 -3.29 -11.10
N PHE A 106 6.85 -2.33 -11.60
CA PHE A 106 8.31 -2.46 -11.63
C PHE A 106 8.94 -2.43 -10.24
N THR A 107 8.43 -1.62 -9.32
CA THR A 107 8.89 -1.57 -7.93
C THR A 107 8.67 -2.92 -7.24
N LEU A 108 7.52 -3.56 -7.47
CA LEU A 108 7.25 -4.91 -6.98
C LEU A 108 8.30 -5.89 -7.51
N LEU A 109 8.54 -5.91 -8.83
CA LEU A 109 9.56 -6.78 -9.43
C LEU A 109 10.96 -6.54 -8.85
N LEU A 110 11.35 -5.29 -8.66
CA LEU A 110 12.66 -4.92 -8.12
C LEU A 110 12.79 -5.32 -6.64
N GLY A 111 11.71 -5.19 -5.87
CA GLY A 111 11.61 -5.70 -4.50
C GLY A 111 11.73 -7.21 -4.43
N THR A 112 11.00 -7.94 -5.29
CA THR A 112 11.11 -9.40 -5.39
C THR A 112 12.52 -9.83 -5.80
N PHE A 113 13.12 -9.19 -6.80
CA PHE A 113 14.48 -9.49 -7.23
C PHE A 113 15.50 -9.28 -6.10
N ASN A 114 15.37 -8.18 -5.35
CA ASN A 114 16.23 -7.91 -4.20
C ASN A 114 16.13 -9.01 -3.13
N LEU A 115 14.91 -9.42 -2.76
CA LEU A 115 14.70 -10.53 -1.82
C LEU A 115 15.32 -11.83 -2.35
N PHE A 116 15.08 -12.15 -3.63
CA PHE A 116 15.66 -13.32 -4.28
C PHE A 116 17.19 -13.28 -4.27
N ALA A 117 17.80 -12.14 -4.55
CA ALA A 117 19.25 -11.98 -4.55
C ALA A 117 19.86 -12.21 -3.16
N ILE A 118 19.26 -11.65 -2.11
CA ILE A 118 19.69 -11.81 -0.72
C ILE A 118 19.58 -13.27 -0.29
N HIS A 119 18.40 -13.89 -0.44
CA HIS A 119 18.15 -15.28 -0.02
C HIS A 119 18.92 -16.29 -0.88
N SER A 120 19.11 -16.03 -2.18
CA SER A 120 19.96 -16.86 -3.04
C SER A 120 21.41 -16.85 -2.58
N ARG A 121 21.92 -15.67 -2.17
CA ARG A 121 23.29 -15.55 -1.66
C ARG A 121 23.44 -16.27 -0.32
N ALA A 122 22.44 -16.18 0.55
CA ALA A 122 22.41 -16.89 1.83
C ALA A 122 22.44 -18.41 1.65
N VAL A 123 21.65 -18.96 0.72
CA VAL A 123 21.64 -20.39 0.38
C VAL A 123 22.97 -20.83 -0.23
N LYS A 124 23.49 -20.09 -1.23
CA LYS A 124 24.75 -20.42 -1.92
C LYS A 124 25.96 -20.40 -0.97
N LYS A 125 26.01 -19.42 -0.07
CA LYS A 125 27.11 -19.27 0.89
C LYS A 125 26.90 -20.03 2.20
N LYS A 126 25.75 -20.71 2.36
CA LYS A 126 25.33 -21.37 3.61
C LYS A 126 25.54 -20.49 4.84
N THR A 127 25.13 -19.22 4.75
CA THR A 127 25.22 -18.30 5.89
C THR A 127 24.31 -18.78 7.02
N GLU A 128 24.51 -18.24 8.22
CA GLU A 128 23.61 -18.51 9.34
C GLU A 128 22.15 -18.23 8.95
N GLY A 129 21.24 -19.16 9.26
CA GLY A 129 19.84 -19.07 8.85
C GLY A 129 19.52 -19.43 7.39
N TRP A 130 20.44 -20.05 6.63
CA TRP A 130 20.19 -20.43 5.21
C TRP A 130 18.95 -21.31 5.01
N TYR A 131 18.56 -22.10 6.01
CA TYR A 131 17.36 -22.94 5.95
C TYR A 131 16.08 -22.11 5.84
N ASN A 132 16.01 -20.93 6.49
CA ASN A 132 14.90 -19.98 6.33
C ASN A 132 14.86 -19.42 4.91
N SER A 133 16.03 -19.23 4.29
CA SER A 133 16.11 -18.80 2.89
C SER A 133 15.65 -19.88 1.92
N LEU A 134 15.87 -21.16 2.24
CA LEU A 134 15.31 -22.27 1.47
C LEU A 134 13.79 -22.35 1.63
N ALA A 135 13.29 -22.22 2.86
CA ALA A 135 11.86 -22.18 3.15
C ALA A 135 11.16 -21.05 2.36
N PHE A 136 11.77 -19.87 2.29
CA PHE A 136 11.28 -18.75 1.47
C PHE A 136 11.06 -19.15 0.01
N PHE A 137 12.04 -19.78 -0.65
CA PHE A 137 11.87 -20.17 -2.05
C PHE A 137 10.78 -21.22 -2.23
N ILE A 138 10.75 -22.22 -1.36
CA ILE A 138 9.74 -23.29 -1.42
C ILE A 138 8.34 -22.69 -1.28
N THR A 139 8.10 -21.86 -0.27
CA THR A 139 6.78 -21.27 -0.02
C THR A 139 6.40 -20.25 -1.09
N PHE A 140 7.35 -19.44 -1.58
CA PHE A 140 7.11 -18.49 -2.67
C PHE A 140 6.62 -19.21 -3.94
N PHE A 141 7.36 -20.23 -4.41
CA PHE A 141 6.97 -20.95 -5.62
C PHE A 141 5.70 -21.79 -5.40
N LEU A 142 5.53 -22.37 -4.21
CA LEU A 142 4.32 -23.11 -3.86
C LEU A 142 3.07 -22.21 -3.97
N ILE A 143 3.07 -21.05 -3.32
CA ILE A 143 1.94 -20.11 -3.36
C ILE A 143 1.74 -19.55 -4.77
N LEU A 144 2.83 -19.21 -5.47
CA LEU A 144 2.75 -18.70 -6.84
C LEU A 144 2.09 -19.71 -7.79
N ILE A 145 2.54 -20.97 -7.77
CA ILE A 145 2.01 -22.03 -8.62
C ILE A 145 0.56 -22.33 -8.25
N VAL A 146 0.25 -22.49 -6.96
CA VAL A 146 -1.12 -22.78 -6.49
C VAL A 146 -2.08 -21.63 -6.84
N GLY A 147 -1.65 -20.37 -6.66
CA GLY A 147 -2.44 -19.19 -7.01
C GLY A 147 -2.72 -19.11 -8.50
N ILE A 148 -1.70 -19.33 -9.35
CA ILE A 148 -1.90 -19.36 -10.81
C ILE A 148 -2.84 -20.50 -11.20
N LEU A 149 -2.68 -21.70 -10.65
CA LEU A 149 -3.52 -22.86 -11.00
C LEU A 149 -4.97 -22.71 -10.52
N LYS A 150 -5.20 -22.03 -9.39
CA LYS A 150 -6.53 -21.67 -8.88
C LYS A 150 -7.31 -20.80 -9.86
N ASP A 151 -6.66 -19.77 -10.41
CA ASP A 151 -7.30 -18.74 -11.25
C ASP A 151 -7.12 -18.98 -12.77
N SER A 152 -6.31 -19.97 -13.15
CA SER A 152 -6.12 -20.35 -14.55
C SER A 152 -7.41 -20.91 -15.16
N PRO A 153 -7.62 -20.75 -16.48
CA PRO A 153 -8.71 -21.40 -17.21
C PRO A 153 -8.40 -22.89 -17.44
N VAL A 154 -8.15 -23.62 -16.35
CA VAL A 154 -8.02 -25.08 -16.31
C VAL A 154 -9.28 -25.75 -16.85
N SER A 155 -10.40 -25.03 -16.90
CA SER A 155 -11.66 -25.42 -17.56
C SER A 155 -11.52 -25.90 -19.02
N LYS A 156 -10.40 -25.60 -19.70
CA LYS A 156 -10.09 -26.12 -21.05
C LYS A 156 -9.58 -27.56 -21.07
N LEU A 157 -9.22 -28.16 -19.93
CA LEU A 157 -8.70 -29.53 -19.82
C LEU A 157 -9.80 -30.61 -19.69
N GLY A 158 -11.07 -30.24 -19.83
CA GLY A 158 -12.21 -31.16 -19.80
C GLY A 158 -13.03 -31.07 -18.50
N PRO A 159 -14.36 -31.26 -18.57
CA PRO A 159 -15.29 -30.84 -17.51
C PRO A 159 -15.16 -31.56 -16.15
N GLY A 160 -14.54 -32.75 -16.10
CA GLY A 160 -14.36 -33.54 -14.87
C GLY A 160 -13.02 -33.30 -14.17
N ALA A 161 -11.90 -33.51 -14.86
CA ALA A 161 -10.56 -33.37 -14.29
C ALA A 161 -10.20 -31.91 -13.94
N ALA A 162 -10.67 -30.95 -14.74
CA ALA A 162 -10.42 -29.54 -14.51
C ALA A 162 -11.04 -29.01 -13.21
N LYS A 163 -12.27 -29.42 -12.90
CA LYS A 163 -12.96 -29.01 -11.67
C LYS A 163 -12.32 -29.60 -10.42
N GLY A 164 -11.86 -30.87 -10.49
CA GLY A 164 -11.15 -31.52 -9.40
C GLY A 164 -9.84 -30.82 -9.06
N LEU A 165 -8.99 -30.56 -10.06
CA LEU A 165 -7.73 -29.86 -9.86
C LEU A 165 -7.94 -28.44 -9.30
N GLN A 166 -8.88 -27.68 -9.87
CA GLN A 166 -9.18 -26.33 -9.39
C GLN A 166 -9.68 -26.32 -7.95
N SER A 167 -10.52 -27.29 -7.56
CA SER A 167 -10.99 -27.43 -6.18
C SER A 167 -9.84 -27.69 -5.21
N VAL A 168 -8.90 -28.58 -5.57
CA VAL A 168 -7.73 -28.86 -4.73
C VAL A 168 -6.84 -27.64 -4.61
N CYS A 169 -6.55 -26.94 -5.72
CA CYS A 169 -5.75 -25.72 -5.70
C CYS A 169 -6.42 -24.60 -4.89
N THR A 170 -7.75 -24.48 -4.94
CA THR A 170 -8.48 -23.48 -4.14
C THR A 170 -8.39 -23.79 -2.65
N SER A 171 -8.57 -25.05 -2.24
CA SER A 171 -8.41 -25.46 -0.84
C SER A 171 -6.98 -25.30 -0.34
N LEU A 172 -5.99 -25.70 -1.16
CA LEU A 172 -4.57 -25.50 -0.84
C LEU A 172 -4.22 -24.02 -0.72
N TYR A 173 -4.77 -23.17 -1.60
CA TYR A 173 -4.60 -21.72 -1.51
C TYR A 173 -5.15 -21.19 -0.19
N GLY A 174 -6.36 -21.59 0.22
CA GLY A 174 -6.94 -21.19 1.51
C GLY A 174 -6.07 -21.59 2.70
N ILE A 175 -5.52 -22.81 2.69
CA ILE A 175 -4.59 -23.25 3.75
C ILE A 175 -3.31 -22.41 3.75
N LEU A 176 -2.71 -22.16 2.59
CA LEU A 176 -1.47 -21.39 2.50
C LEU A 176 -1.66 -19.91 2.81
N PHE A 177 -2.75 -19.31 2.35
CA PHE A 177 -2.99 -17.88 2.49
C PHE A 177 -3.68 -17.55 3.83
N ASP A 178 -4.90 -18.05 4.05
CA ASP A 178 -5.66 -17.77 5.27
C ASP A 178 -5.03 -18.49 6.48
N GLY A 179 -4.49 -19.70 6.26
CA GLY A 179 -3.88 -20.51 7.32
C GLY A 179 -2.45 -20.11 7.67
N PHE A 180 -1.55 -19.93 6.71
CA PHE A 180 -0.16 -19.54 6.99
C PHE A 180 0.06 -18.03 6.93
N VAL A 181 -0.13 -17.41 5.76
CA VAL A 181 0.22 -15.98 5.58
C VAL A 181 -0.50 -15.09 6.60
N GLN A 182 -1.82 -15.18 6.69
CA GLN A 182 -2.61 -14.32 7.59
C GLN A 182 -2.29 -14.55 9.07
N ASN A 183 -2.10 -15.81 9.50
CA ASN A 183 -1.76 -16.11 10.89
C ASN A 183 -0.31 -15.72 11.23
N LEU A 184 0.65 -15.94 10.34
CA LEU A 184 2.03 -15.51 10.53
C LEU A 184 2.12 -13.98 10.58
N ASP A 185 1.40 -13.27 9.70
CA ASP A 185 1.28 -11.82 9.76
C ASP A 185 0.69 -11.37 11.11
N ALA A 186 -0.39 -12.01 11.58
CA ALA A 186 -0.98 -11.71 12.88
C ALA A 186 -0.01 -11.95 14.05
N THR A 187 0.82 -12.99 14.00
CA THR A 187 1.85 -13.22 15.04
C THR A 187 2.95 -12.16 15.02
N MET A 188 3.40 -11.73 13.83
CA MET A 188 4.36 -10.64 13.68
C MET A 188 3.78 -9.31 14.22
N PHE A 189 2.54 -8.97 13.86
CA PHE A 189 1.86 -7.78 14.38
C PHE A 189 1.62 -7.86 15.89
N SER A 190 1.28 -9.03 16.43
CA SER A 190 1.09 -9.23 17.86
C SER A 190 2.40 -9.01 18.64
N LEU A 191 3.51 -9.54 18.15
CA LEU A 191 4.84 -9.29 18.74
C LEU A 191 5.19 -7.79 18.71
N ILE A 192 4.99 -7.13 17.57
CA ILE A 192 5.23 -5.68 17.43
C ILE A 192 4.35 -4.90 18.42
N ALA A 193 3.06 -5.21 18.49
CA ALA A 193 2.13 -4.56 19.40
C ALA A 193 2.56 -4.73 20.86
N PHE A 194 2.93 -5.95 21.27
CA PHE A 194 3.44 -6.23 22.62
C PHE A 194 4.69 -5.40 22.93
N TYR A 195 5.66 -5.35 22.01
CA TYR A 195 6.88 -4.55 22.20
C TYR A 195 6.59 -3.05 22.26
N ILE A 196 5.69 -2.52 21.43
CA ILE A 196 5.27 -1.11 21.46
C ILE A 196 4.64 -0.79 22.82
N VAL A 197 3.68 -1.61 23.28
CA VAL A 197 3.01 -1.41 24.57
C VAL A 197 4.00 -1.49 25.72
N SER A 198 4.91 -2.47 25.71
CA SER A 198 5.95 -2.62 26.75
C SER A 198 6.93 -1.44 26.77
N ALA A 199 7.36 -0.96 25.59
CA ALA A 199 8.21 0.22 25.48
C ALA A 199 7.47 1.48 25.95
N ALA A 200 6.23 1.68 25.51
CA ALA A 200 5.38 2.79 25.90
C ALA A 200 5.11 2.80 27.42
N TYR A 201 4.79 1.65 28.02
CA TYR A 201 4.58 1.54 29.46
C TYR A 201 5.83 1.91 30.27
N ARG A 202 7.01 1.45 29.82
CA ARG A 202 8.28 1.79 30.46
C ARG A 202 8.64 3.27 30.27
N ALA A 203 8.37 3.85 29.10
CA ALA A 203 8.68 5.24 28.77
C ALA A 203 7.72 6.25 29.41
N PHE A 204 6.43 5.93 29.45
CA PHE A 204 5.34 6.76 29.98
C PHE A 204 4.91 6.36 31.38
N ARG A 205 5.83 5.87 32.23
CA ARG A 205 5.53 5.63 33.65
C ARG A 205 4.84 6.89 34.19
N VAL A 206 3.56 6.81 34.57
CA VAL A 206 2.67 7.98 34.77
C VAL A 206 3.28 8.93 35.79
N ARG A 207 4.03 9.91 35.27
CA ARG A 207 4.78 10.91 36.04
C ARG A 207 4.24 12.31 35.78
N SER A 208 3.32 12.45 34.81
CA SER A 208 2.67 13.70 34.46
C SER A 208 1.22 13.46 34.05
N ALA A 209 0.40 14.50 34.12
CA ALA A 209 -1.00 14.45 33.73
C ALA A 209 -1.17 14.14 32.22
N GLU A 210 -0.26 14.62 31.39
CA GLU A 210 -0.24 14.41 29.94
C GLU A 210 0.04 12.94 29.60
N ALA A 211 1.01 12.31 30.28
CA ALA A 211 1.29 10.89 30.11
C ALA A 211 0.11 10.01 30.55
N GLY A 212 -0.55 10.41 31.65
CA GLY A 212 -1.77 9.75 32.12
C GLY A 212 -2.93 9.85 31.11
N LEU A 213 -3.13 11.03 30.51
CA LEU A 213 -4.13 11.23 29.46
C LEU A 213 -3.84 10.34 28.24
N MET A 214 -2.60 10.35 27.75
CA MET A 214 -2.16 9.51 26.63
C MET A 214 -2.40 8.02 26.89
N MET A 215 -2.01 7.52 28.05
CA MET A 215 -2.23 6.12 28.45
C MET A 215 -3.71 5.78 28.59
N GLY A 216 -4.51 6.66 29.21
CA GLY A 216 -5.94 6.48 29.35
C GLY A 216 -6.64 6.41 27.99
N THR A 217 -6.31 7.34 27.09
CA THR A 217 -6.84 7.33 25.71
C THR A 217 -6.43 6.07 24.96
N ALA A 218 -5.17 5.63 25.06
CA ALA A 218 -4.71 4.39 24.43
C ALA A 218 -5.46 3.16 24.97
N GLY A 219 -5.69 3.09 26.29
CA GLY A 219 -6.46 2.02 26.92
C GLY A 219 -7.91 1.98 26.43
N ILE A 220 -8.56 3.14 26.31
CA ILE A 220 -9.92 3.25 25.77
C ILE A 220 -9.98 2.73 24.33
N ILE A 221 -9.04 3.16 23.46
CA ILE A 221 -8.99 2.68 22.06
C ILE A 221 -8.78 1.16 22.01
N MET A 222 -7.82 0.63 22.78
CA MET A 222 -7.54 -0.81 22.78
C MET A 222 -8.75 -1.63 23.25
N LEU A 223 -9.47 -1.16 24.26
CA LEU A 223 -10.70 -1.82 24.71
C LEU A 223 -11.83 -1.70 23.68
N GLY A 224 -12.00 -0.55 23.05
CA GLY A 224 -13.06 -0.31 22.06
C GLY A 224 -12.88 -1.05 20.73
N LEU A 225 -11.66 -1.46 20.38
CA LEU A 225 -11.37 -2.24 19.17
C LEU A 225 -11.62 -3.75 19.35
N VAL A 226 -11.76 -4.23 20.58
CA VAL A 226 -11.94 -5.66 20.90
C VAL A 226 -13.40 -5.93 21.28
N PRO A 227 -13.99 -7.07 20.89
CA PRO A 227 -15.39 -7.41 21.23
C PRO A 227 -15.72 -7.33 22.73
N VAL A 228 -14.72 -7.51 23.59
CA VAL A 228 -14.84 -7.39 25.05
C VAL A 228 -15.26 -5.98 25.49
N GLY A 229 -14.78 -4.93 24.82
CA GLY A 229 -15.18 -3.56 25.13
C GLY A 229 -16.67 -3.34 24.87
N ALA A 230 -17.18 -3.87 23.76
CA ALA A 230 -18.59 -3.79 23.41
C ALA A 230 -19.49 -4.59 24.39
N TRP A 231 -18.99 -5.73 24.87
CA TRP A 231 -19.67 -6.50 25.92
C TRP A 231 -19.75 -5.69 27.23
N LEU A 232 -18.68 -5.01 27.62
CA LEU A 232 -18.63 -4.23 28.87
C LEU A 232 -19.61 -3.05 28.88
N THR A 233 -19.89 -2.43 27.73
CA THR A 233 -20.84 -1.32 27.59
C THR A 233 -22.19 -1.72 27.02
N ASN A 234 -22.48 -3.03 26.91
CA ASN A 234 -23.73 -3.51 26.33
C ASN A 234 -24.96 -3.05 27.14
N TRP A 235 -24.83 -2.94 28.46
CA TRP A 235 -25.88 -2.47 29.38
C TRP A 235 -26.30 -1.01 29.15
N LEU A 236 -25.51 -0.21 28.43
CA LEU A 236 -25.89 1.14 28.04
C LEU A 236 -26.83 1.11 26.83
N PRO A 237 -27.88 1.94 26.80
CA PRO A 237 -28.84 1.98 25.70
C PRO A 237 -28.15 2.29 24.37
N SER A 238 -28.63 1.66 23.30
CA SER A 238 -28.09 1.82 21.94
C SER A 238 -28.49 3.15 21.29
N THR A 239 -29.50 3.84 21.84
CA THR A 239 -30.05 5.09 21.32
C THR A 239 -30.20 6.12 22.43
N GLY A 240 -30.07 7.40 22.09
CA GLY A 240 -30.15 8.52 23.04
C GLY A 240 -28.79 9.04 23.51
N LEU A 241 -28.80 9.99 24.46
CA LEU A 241 -27.59 10.68 24.93
C LEU A 241 -26.57 9.75 25.63
N LEU A 242 -27.06 8.71 26.31
CA LEU A 242 -26.21 7.74 27.01
C LEU A 242 -25.53 6.74 26.05
N ALA A 243 -26.00 6.65 24.80
CA ALA A 243 -25.36 5.81 23.79
C ALA A 243 -23.95 6.32 23.45
N SER A 244 -23.71 7.63 23.54
CA SER A 244 -22.38 8.23 23.29
C SER A 244 -21.31 7.79 24.30
N LEU A 245 -21.71 7.28 25.48
CA LEU A 245 -20.79 6.77 26.50
C LEU A 245 -20.36 5.31 26.28
N ARG A 246 -20.93 4.64 25.27
CA ARG A 246 -20.49 3.30 24.88
C ARG A 246 -19.06 3.35 24.35
N LEU A 247 -18.22 2.40 24.76
CA LEU A 247 -16.78 2.39 24.42
C LEU A 247 -16.55 2.41 22.91
N GLU A 248 -17.41 1.74 22.15
CA GLU A 248 -17.38 1.69 20.69
C GLU A 248 -17.57 3.09 20.07
N ASN A 249 -18.51 3.87 20.62
CA ASN A 249 -18.84 5.22 20.15
C ASN A 249 -17.75 6.23 20.53
N ILE A 250 -17.21 6.14 21.76
CA ILE A 250 -16.09 6.98 22.20
C ILE A 250 -14.87 6.70 21.31
N THR A 251 -14.57 5.43 21.07
CA THR A 251 -13.43 5.02 20.24
C THR A 251 -13.61 5.49 18.79
N TYR A 252 -14.80 5.32 18.22
CA TYR A 252 -15.12 5.83 16.90
C TYR A 252 -14.95 7.35 16.80
N TRP A 253 -15.46 8.11 17.78
CA TRP A 253 -15.30 9.56 17.81
C TRP A 253 -13.82 9.96 17.85
N LEU A 254 -13.04 9.31 18.71
CA LEU A 254 -11.63 9.63 18.89
C LEU A 254 -10.79 9.31 17.63
N LEU A 255 -11.11 8.22 16.95
CA LEU A 255 -10.46 7.82 15.69
C LEU A 255 -10.90 8.66 14.48
N THR A 256 -12.12 9.20 14.49
CA THR A 256 -12.68 9.92 13.34
C THR A 256 -12.39 11.42 13.39
N TRP A 257 -12.34 12.01 14.58
CA TRP A 257 -12.22 13.46 14.73
C TRP A 257 -10.79 13.87 15.15
N PRO A 258 -10.34 13.65 16.40
CA PRO A 258 -8.96 13.94 16.81
C PRO A 258 -7.89 13.27 15.96
N ASN A 259 -8.02 11.95 15.72
CA ASN A 259 -7.00 11.21 14.99
C ASN A 259 -6.90 11.66 13.53
N MET A 260 -8.01 11.98 12.85
CA MET A 260 -7.96 12.52 11.48
C MET A 260 -7.30 13.90 11.44
N ALA A 261 -7.50 14.75 12.45
CA ALA A 261 -6.80 16.03 12.54
C ALA A 261 -5.28 15.82 12.73
N ALA A 262 -4.89 14.88 13.59
CA ALA A 262 -3.48 14.52 13.82
C ALA A 262 -2.84 13.92 12.57
N GLN A 263 -3.51 12.99 11.87
CA GLN A 263 -3.02 12.40 10.62
C GLN A 263 -2.79 13.47 9.55
N ARG A 264 -3.73 14.41 9.37
CA ARG A 264 -3.55 15.55 8.46
C ARG A 264 -2.35 16.43 8.83
N ALA A 265 -2.14 16.68 10.12
CA ALA A 265 -0.98 17.43 10.58
C ALA A 265 0.35 16.70 10.30
N ILE A 266 0.39 15.38 10.52
CA ILE A 266 1.55 14.53 10.21
C ILE A 266 1.81 14.53 8.70
N GLU A 267 0.79 14.32 7.89
CA GLU A 267 0.90 14.34 6.43
C GLU A 267 1.41 15.69 5.92
N PHE A 268 0.89 16.79 6.46
CA PHE A 268 1.36 18.14 6.12
C PHE A 268 2.82 18.35 6.53
N GLY A 269 3.19 17.93 7.74
CA GLY A 269 4.58 17.99 8.23
C GLY A 269 5.54 17.16 7.39
N LEU A 270 5.14 15.94 7.01
CA LEU A 270 5.89 15.07 6.12
C LEU A 270 6.05 15.70 4.73
N ALA A 271 4.98 16.29 4.19
CA ALA A 271 5.00 16.95 2.89
C ALA A 271 5.96 18.15 2.89
N ILE A 272 5.90 19.02 3.91
CA ILE A 272 6.85 20.13 4.05
C ILE A 272 8.27 19.61 4.26
N GLY A 273 8.48 18.59 5.10
CA GLY A 273 9.79 18.00 5.32
C GLY A 273 10.39 17.42 4.03
N ALA A 274 9.58 16.76 3.22
CA ALA A 274 9.98 16.27 1.90
C ALA A 274 10.31 17.41 0.94
N VAL A 275 9.51 18.49 0.91
CA VAL A 275 9.82 19.69 0.10
C VAL A 275 11.11 20.34 0.57
N ALA A 276 11.32 20.51 1.87
CA ALA A 276 12.54 21.08 2.43
C ALA A 276 13.78 20.24 2.07
N MET A 277 13.69 18.92 2.19
CA MET A 277 14.74 18.00 1.76
C MET A 277 14.99 18.10 0.25
N SER A 278 13.93 18.15 -0.57
CA SER A 278 14.04 18.33 -2.02
C SER A 278 14.77 19.63 -2.40
N LEU A 279 14.43 20.74 -1.75
CA LEU A 279 15.08 22.03 -1.96
C LEU A 279 16.54 22.01 -1.52
N ARG A 280 16.83 21.42 -0.35
CA ARG A 280 18.19 21.25 0.16
C ARG A 280 19.07 20.47 -0.83
N ILE A 281 18.48 19.46 -1.46
CA ILE A 281 19.13 18.69 -2.52
C ILE A 281 19.36 19.55 -3.77
N TRP A 282 18.35 20.28 -4.26
CA TRP A 282 18.45 21.12 -5.47
C TRP A 282 19.49 22.23 -5.32
N LEU A 283 19.51 22.85 -4.15
CA LEU A 283 20.49 23.88 -3.80
C LEU A 283 21.88 23.29 -3.48
N SER A 284 22.04 21.97 -3.58
CA SER A 284 23.30 21.27 -3.30
C SER A 284 23.85 21.59 -1.89
N LEU A 285 22.97 21.74 -0.92
CA LEU A 285 23.30 22.04 0.48
C LEU A 285 23.61 20.77 1.30
N GLU A 286 23.42 19.60 0.70
CA GLU A 286 23.82 18.30 1.23
C GLU A 286 25.14 17.82 0.62
N ARG A 287 26.17 18.68 0.66
CA ARG A 287 27.54 18.23 0.36
C ARG A 287 28.00 17.35 1.53
N GLY A 288 27.87 16.04 1.37
CA GLY A 288 28.49 15.08 2.28
C GLY A 288 29.99 14.98 1.99
N SER A 289 30.80 15.25 3.01
CA SER A 289 32.23 14.99 3.34
C SER A 289 33.25 14.45 2.31
N PHE A 290 32.96 14.34 1.03
CA PHE A 290 33.88 13.84 0.00
C PHE A 290 34.76 14.93 -0.62
N PHE A 291 34.53 16.20 -0.26
CA PHE A 291 35.28 17.33 -0.81
C PHE A 291 36.35 17.92 0.15
N ASP A 292 36.47 17.41 1.39
CA ASP A 292 37.49 17.89 2.36
C ASP A 292 38.73 16.99 2.47
N ARG A 293 38.92 16.03 1.55
CA ARG A 293 40.19 15.30 1.42
C ARG A 293 40.62 15.25 -0.03
N GLN A 294 41.11 16.37 -0.52
CA GLN A 294 42.19 16.48 -1.50
C GLN A 294 42.47 17.97 -1.70
N LEU A 295 43.37 18.51 -0.89
CA LEU A 295 44.71 18.97 -1.29
C LEU A 295 45.54 19.17 -0.01
#